data_AF-A0A9D2QXB5-F1
#
_entry.id   AF-A0A9D2QXB5-F1
#
_cell.length_a   1.000
_cell.length_b   1.000
_cell.length_c   1.000
_cell.angle_alpha   90.00
_cell.angle_beta   90.00
_cell.angle_gamma   90.00
#
_symmetry.space_group_name_H-M   'P 1'
#
loop_
_entity.id
_entity.type
_entity.pdbx_description
1 polymer ?
#
loop_
_entity_poly.entity_id
_entity_poly.type
_entity_poly.pdbx_seq_one_letter_code
_entity_poly.pdbx_strand_id
1 'polypeptide(L)'
;GLAVLPARLKEELELLAQYILEGKDPSENEMLEKHSDWVKGFLPKYPDITKDNVMDILQEEVGQVFVHVLEDAGVYKCTPEGREAFRRFIKAL
;
A
#
# COMPACT_ATOMS: atom_id res chain seq x y z
N GLY A 1 -13.71 3.25 7.03
CA GLY A 1 -14.17 3.57 5.67
C GLY A 1 -13.63 2.51 4.75
N LEU A 2 -14.48 1.85 3.96
CA LEU A 2 -14.06 0.86 2.96
C LEU A 2 -13.29 1.59 1.86
N ALA A 3 -11.97 1.62 1.96
CA ALA A 3 -11.11 2.08 0.88
C ALA A 3 -11.35 1.14 -0.31
N VAL A 4 -12.05 1.65 -1.32
CA VAL A 4 -12.30 0.90 -2.56
C VAL A 4 -10.98 0.84 -3.30
N LEU A 5 -10.23 -0.24 -3.09
CA LEU A 5 -9.03 -0.54 -3.87
C LEU A 5 -9.45 -0.74 -5.33
N PRO A 6 -8.78 -0.11 -6.31
CA PRO A 6 -9.03 -0.38 -7.71
C PRO A 6 -8.95 -1.88 -7.99
N ALA A 7 -9.85 -2.42 -8.81
CA ALA A 7 -9.90 -3.87 -9.10
C ALA A 7 -8.53 -4.42 -9.55
N ARG A 8 -7.80 -3.65 -10.35
CA ARG A 8 -6.43 -3.96 -10.79
C ARG A 8 -5.45 -4.12 -9.63
N LEU A 9 -5.54 -3.27 -8.61
CA LEU A 9 -4.65 -3.34 -7.45
C LEU A 9 -4.96 -4.57 -6.60
N LYS A 10 -6.24 -4.95 -6.50
CA LYS A 10 -6.65 -6.17 -5.80
C LYS A 10 -6.04 -7.43 -6.41
N GLU A 11 -6.06 -7.54 -7.75
CA GLU A 11 -5.43 -8.66 -8.46
C GLU A 11 -3.91 -8.70 -8.24
N GLU A 12 -3.24 -7.54 -8.30
CA GLU A 12 -1.81 -7.43 -8.02
C GLU A 12 -1.47 -7.87 -6.58
N LEU A 13 -2.29 -7.50 -5.58
CA LEU A 13 -2.09 -7.89 -4.17
C LEU A 13 -2.34 -9.38 -3.92
N GLU A 14 -3.36 -9.98 -4.53
CA GLU A 14 -3.62 -11.42 -4.41
C GLU A 14 -2.47 -12.25 -4.99
N LEU A 15 -1.91 -11.82 -6.13
CA LEU A 15 -0.75 -12.48 -6.74
C LEU A 15 0.50 -12.31 -5.87
N LEU A 16 0.73 -11.11 -5.35
CA LEU A 16 1.85 -10.82 -4.46
C LEU A 16 1.77 -11.63 -3.15
N ALA A 17 0.57 -11.78 -2.58
CA ALA A 17 0.32 -12.63 -1.43
C ALA A 17 0.70 -14.09 -1.69
N GLN A 18 0.33 -14.63 -2.86
CA GLN A 18 0.73 -15.99 -3.24
C GLN A 18 2.25 -16.13 -3.34
N TYR A 19 2.94 -15.17 -3.97
CA TYR A 19 4.40 -15.20 -4.08
C TYR A 19 5.08 -15.18 -2.71
N ILE A 20 4.60 -14.34 -1.79
CA ILE A 20 5.12 -14.26 -0.42
C ILE A 20 4.93 -15.58 0.33
N LEU A 21 3.74 -16.19 0.22
CA LEU A 21 3.45 -17.48 0.87
C LEU A 21 4.26 -18.65 0.28
N GLU A 22 4.50 -18.63 -1.03
CA GLU A 22 5.30 -19.62 -1.72
C GLU A 22 6.81 -19.40 -1.55
N GLY A 23 7.22 -18.28 -0.93
CA GLY A 23 8.62 -17.89 -0.80
C GLY A 23 9.30 -17.57 -2.14
N LYS A 24 8.51 -17.19 -3.15
CA LYS A 24 8.99 -16.78 -4.47
C LYS A 24 9.35 -15.31 -4.48
N ASP A 25 10.33 -14.93 -5.29
CA ASP A 25 10.71 -13.52 -5.43
C ASP A 25 9.70 -12.82 -6.36
N PRO A 26 9.02 -11.74 -5.91
CA PRO A 26 8.10 -10.98 -6.75
C PRO A 26 8.77 -10.38 -8.00
N SER A 27 10.09 -10.22 -8.01
CA SER A 27 10.83 -9.74 -9.19
C SER A 27 10.78 -10.69 -10.39
N GLU A 28 10.40 -11.95 -10.20
CA GLU A 28 10.20 -12.90 -11.31
C GLU A 28 8.94 -12.59 -12.14
N ASN A 29 8.06 -11.73 -11.64
CA ASN A 29 6.83 -11.34 -12.33
C ASN A 29 6.91 -9.87 -12.74
N GLU A 30 6.79 -9.58 -14.03
CA GLU A 30 6.85 -8.22 -14.60
C GLU A 30 5.82 -7.26 -13.95
N MET A 31 4.67 -7.77 -13.48
CA MET A 31 3.67 -6.96 -12.77
C MET A 31 4.04 -6.70 -11.30
N LEU A 32 4.82 -7.58 -10.68
CA LEU A 32 5.23 -7.48 -9.27
C LEU A 32 6.66 -6.96 -9.10
N GLU A 33 7.43 -6.85 -10.19
CA GLU A 33 8.81 -6.36 -10.19
C GLU A 33 8.92 -4.98 -9.52
N LYS A 34 8.02 -4.06 -9.88
CA LYS A 34 7.88 -2.73 -9.26
C LYS A 34 7.56 -2.78 -7.75
N HIS A 35 7.04 -3.89 -7.24
CA HIS A 35 6.69 -4.08 -5.84
C HIS A 35 7.75 -4.90 -5.07
N SER A 36 8.74 -5.51 -5.74
CA SER A 36 9.76 -6.36 -5.10
C SER A 36 10.51 -5.62 -4.01
N ASP A 37 10.97 -4.39 -4.29
CA ASP A 37 11.76 -3.61 -3.33
C ASP A 37 10.93 -3.20 -2.11
N TRP A 38 9.66 -2.87 -2.33
CA TRP A 38 8.71 -2.57 -1.27
C TRP A 38 8.46 -3.79 -0.39
N VAL A 39 8.20 -4.96 -1.00
CA VAL A 39 8.04 -6.23 -0.28
C VAL A 39 9.27 -6.57 0.54
N LYS A 40 10.47 -6.52 -0.05
CA LYS A 40 11.74 -6.77 0.64
C LYS A 40 11.97 -5.80 1.81
N GLY A 41 11.44 -4.58 1.72
CA GLY A 41 11.54 -3.59 2.79
C GLY A 41 10.68 -3.90 4.02
N PHE A 42 9.46 -4.43 3.85
CA PHE A 42 8.58 -4.74 4.97
C PHE A 42 8.61 -6.21 5.40
N LEU A 43 9.00 -7.15 4.53
CA LEU A 43 9.04 -8.59 4.84
C LEU A 43 9.79 -8.90 6.16
N PRO A 44 10.97 -8.30 6.43
CA PRO A 44 11.71 -8.58 7.68
C PRO A 44 10.98 -8.13 8.95
N LYS A 45 9.98 -7.25 8.85
CA LYS A 45 9.15 -6.81 9.98
C LYS A 45 8.14 -7.89 10.40
N TYR A 46 7.79 -8.80 9.50
CA TYR A 46 6.79 -9.85 9.70
C TYR A 46 7.44 -11.22 9.59
N PRO A 47 7.95 -11.79 10.70
CA PRO A 47 8.62 -13.09 10.68
C PRO A 47 7.66 -14.27 10.41
N ASP A 48 6.36 -14.10 10.72
CA ASP A 48 5.34 -15.13 10.57
C ASP A 48 4.24 -14.66 9.61
N ILE A 49 4.45 -14.87 8.31
CA ILE A 49 3.43 -14.60 7.28
C ILE A 49 2.71 -15.90 6.93
N THR A 50 1.38 -15.88 7.01
CA THR A 50 0.48 -16.99 6.73
C THR A 50 -0.63 -16.55 5.79
N LYS A 51 -1.36 -17.51 5.22
CA LYS A 51 -2.44 -17.21 4.27
C LYS A 51 -3.56 -16.37 4.90
N ASP A 52 -3.74 -16.50 6.21
CA ASP A 52 -4.76 -15.77 6.96
C ASP A 52 -4.35 -14.31 7.23
N ASN A 53 -3.05 -14.01 7.40
CA ASN A 53 -2.60 -12.65 7.75
C ASN A 53 -1.97 -11.88 6.58
N VAL A 54 -1.51 -12.55 5.51
CA VAL A 54 -0.78 -11.89 4.42
C VAL A 54 -1.60 -10.80 3.74
N MET A 55 -2.91 -11.02 3.57
CA MET A 55 -3.80 -10.04 2.97
C MET A 55 -3.99 -8.81 3.85
N ASP A 56 -4.03 -9.00 5.17
CA ASP A 56 -4.17 -7.90 6.14
C ASP A 56 -2.87 -7.09 6.21
N ILE A 57 -1.71 -7.76 6.27
CA ILE A 57 -0.38 -7.13 6.23
C ILE A 57 -0.23 -6.29 4.95
N LEU A 58 -0.60 -6.85 3.81
CA LEU A 58 -0.52 -6.14 2.54
C LEU A 58 -1.46 -4.94 2.49
N GLN A 59 -2.68 -5.06 2.99
CA GLN A 59 -3.60 -3.91 3.08
C GLN A 59 -3.07 -2.83 4.01
N GLU A 60 -2.46 -3.20 5.14
CA GLU A 60 -1.88 -2.27 6.10
C GLU A 60 -0.69 -1.53 5.48
N GLU A 61 0.26 -2.24 4.87
CA GLU A 61 1.42 -1.63 4.23
C GLU A 61 1.01 -0.77 3.01
N VAL A 62 0.03 -1.19 2.21
CA VAL A 62 -0.53 -0.35 1.13
C VAL A 62 -1.16 0.91 1.70
N GLY A 63 -1.90 0.79 2.80
CA GLY A 63 -2.49 1.91 3.52
C GLY A 63 -1.43 2.90 4.00
N GLN A 64 -0.32 2.41 4.55
CA GLN A 64 0.82 3.25 4.98
C GLN A 64 1.44 4.00 3.80
N VAL A 65 1.69 3.32 2.67
CA VAL A 65 2.19 3.98 1.45
C VAL A 65 1.20 5.04 0.96
N PHE A 66 -0.10 4.75 0.99
CA PHE A 66 -1.12 5.70 0.57
C PHE A 66 -1.16 6.94 1.48
N VAL A 67 -1.07 6.76 2.80
CA VAL A 67 -0.99 7.87 3.77
C VAL A 67 0.26 8.70 3.53
N HIS A 68 1.42 8.06 3.34
CA HIS A 68 2.68 8.76 3.08
C HIS A 68 2.63 9.57 1.77
N VAL A 69 2.04 9.01 0.71
CA VAL A 69 1.80 9.74 -0.55
C VAL A 69 0.87 10.94 -0.33
N LEU A 70 -0.17 10.82 0.51
CA LEU A 70 -1.03 11.95 0.86
C LEU A 70 -0.30 13.01 1.70
N GLU A 71 0.61 12.61 2.58
CA GLU A 71 1.46 13.53 3.35
C GLU A 71 2.45 14.29 2.45
N ASP A 72 3.12 13.59 1.53
CA ASP A 72 4.08 14.18 0.59
C ASP A 72 3.42 15.03 -0.49
N ALA A 73 2.21 14.67 -0.93
CA ALA A 73 1.36 15.52 -1.77
C ALA A 73 0.88 16.79 -1.05
N GLY A 74 1.22 16.98 0.24
CA GLY A 74 0.92 18.18 1.01
C GLY A 74 -0.51 18.23 1.56
N VAL A 75 -1.26 17.13 1.51
CA VAL A 75 -2.65 17.07 1.98
C VAL A 75 -2.72 17.01 3.52
N TYR A 76 -1.65 16.54 4.19
CA TYR A 76 -1.58 16.39 5.65
C TYR A 76 -0.43 17.14 6.34
N LYS A 77 0.28 18.06 5.66
CA LYS A 77 1.20 18.93 6.39
C LYS A 77 0.39 19.85 7.30
N CYS A 78 0.66 19.84 8.61
CA CYS A 78 0.14 20.81 9.59
C CYS A 78 0.71 22.23 9.37
N THR A 79 1.06 22.58 8.13
CA THR A 79 1.40 23.92 7.70
C THR A 79 0.12 24.67 7.30
N PRO A 80 0.14 26.00 7.25
CA PRO A 80 -1.02 26.80 6.81
C PRO A 80 -1.57 26.34 5.45
N GLU A 81 -0.68 25.94 4.54
CA GLU A 81 -1.02 25.54 3.17
C GLU A 81 -1.74 24.18 3.11
N GLY A 82 -1.31 23.19 3.91
CA GLY A 82 -1.94 21.86 3.96
C GLY A 82 -3.38 21.93 4.50
N ARG A 83 -3.65 22.83 5.46
CA ARG A 83 -5.01 23.09 5.96
C ARG A 83 -5.92 23.77 4.92
N GLU A 84 -5.37 24.54 4.00
CA GLU A 84 -6.14 25.12 2.89
C GLU A 84 -6.42 24.10 1.79
N ALA A 85 -5.46 23.24 1.46
CA ALA A 85 -5.64 22.14 0.51
C ALA A 85 -6.71 21.14 1.02
N PHE A 86 -6.66 20.78 2.30
CA PHE A 86 -7.68 19.95 2.95
C PHE A 86 -9.07 20.61 2.92
N ARG A 87 -9.15 21.92 3.18
CA ARG A 87 -10.42 22.67 3.05
C ARG A 87 -10.95 22.69 1.62
N ARG A 88 -10.09 22.82 0.60
CA ARG A 88 -10.52 22.78 -0.81
C ARG A 88 -11.02 21.40 -1.21
N PHE A 89 -10.38 20.33 -0.73
CA PHE A 89 -10.82 18.95 -0.96
C PHE A 89 -12.22 18.68 -0.38
N ILE A 90 -12.45 19.06 0.88
CA ILE A 90 -13.76 18.90 1.54
C ILE A 90 -14.87 19.71 0.84
N LYS A 91 -14.55 20.86 0.23
CA LYS A 91 -15.52 21.73 -0.43
C LYS A 91 -15.88 21.33 -1.88
N ALA A 92 -15.14 20.38 -2.45
CA ALA A 92 -15.36 19.87 -3.81
C ALA A 92 -16.17 18.55 -3.83
N LEU A 93 -16.55 18.04 -2.65
CA LEU A 93 -17.57 17.01 -2.42
C LEU A 93 -18.95 17.67 -2.33
#